data_AF-A0A1N7E5W1-F1
#
_entry.id   AF-A0A1N7E5W1-F1
#
_cell.length_a   1.000
_cell.length_b   1.000
_cell.length_c   1.000
_cell.angle_alpha   90.00
_cell.angle_beta   90.00
_cell.angle_gamma   90.00
#
_symmetry.space_group_name_H-M   'P 1'
#
loop_
_entity.id
_entity.type
_entity.pdbx_description
1 polymer ?
#
loop_
_entity_poly.entity_id
_entity_poly.type
_entity_poly.pdbx_seq_one_letter_code
_entity_poly.pdbx_strand_id
1 'polypeptide(L)'
;MHDHDLDRRTFVQRTGATTGILALAGCLGTDGDDEDEDRDDPDNGDDAEMPRFPEIDDPPAAVYRPTHRESMRMLEPITAGEYTLAPMLSYPHPFWLITGGTGEDDVERVDPEQGRGVHLMITLWDDDTGIVLPVDTSATIRIFQDGDQIGSPQSPWPMISQEMGFHFGDNVPLEDDGTYTVEVELPPIPTHTTGDLEGRFTDSETATFEFEYDQAFRDQVVGGVEYLDESEWGERGALEPMDHGRDDGQHGDDHDDDGHHHDNGHVPDSALPSAEAYPGTRLEPTDGVDTDLPRSGDAAVLVTLLEAGSRLADGDEQYLLVSPRTPYNRVPLADMAMSVTVDREGEPVGDADGVALEQTIDSEYDLHYGASLPALQPGDSVTVTIESPPQVARHQGYETAFLEMPSLEFTVPEESDA
;
A
#
# COMPACT_ATOMS: atom_id res chain seq x y z
N MET A 1 19.28 31.72 11.51
CA MET A 1 19.58 31.40 10.10
C MET A 1 18.88 30.08 9.91
N HIS A 2 17.73 30.10 9.24
CA HIS A 2 16.86 28.93 9.14
C HIS A 2 17.57 27.89 8.30
N ASP A 3 17.93 26.76 8.91
CA ASP A 3 18.16 25.55 8.16
C ASP A 3 16.82 25.17 7.55
N HIS A 4 16.76 25.19 6.23
CA HIS A 4 15.71 24.50 5.53
C HIS A 4 16.18 23.05 5.45
N ASP A 5 15.90 22.29 6.50
CA ASP A 5 15.96 20.84 6.42
C ASP A 5 15.02 20.43 5.29
N LEU A 6 15.60 19.91 4.23
CA LEU A 6 14.86 19.39 3.10
C LEU A 6 14.22 18.09 3.56
N ASP A 7 12.89 18.05 3.51
CA ASP A 7 12.12 16.83 3.66
C ASP A 7 12.65 15.77 2.68
N ARG A 8 12.98 14.58 3.22
CA ARG A 8 13.60 13.47 2.49
C ARG A 8 12.75 13.05 1.29
N ARG A 9 11.42 13.18 1.38
CA ARG A 9 10.50 12.90 0.27
C ARG A 9 10.59 13.92 -0.84
N THR A 10 10.61 15.20 -0.47
CA THR A 10 10.77 16.30 -1.43
C THR A 10 12.08 16.16 -2.22
N PHE A 11 13.13 15.57 -1.63
CA PHE A 11 14.38 15.27 -2.33
C PHE A 11 14.23 14.11 -3.34
N VAL A 12 13.58 13.01 -2.94
CA VAL A 12 13.32 11.86 -3.84
C VAL A 12 12.38 12.25 -4.99
N GLN A 13 11.25 12.91 -4.70
CA GLN A 13 10.27 13.34 -5.71
C GLN A 13 10.84 14.36 -6.72
N ARG A 14 11.80 15.20 -6.34
CA ARG A 14 12.42 16.19 -7.26
C ARG A 14 13.47 15.61 -8.19
N THR A 15 13.98 14.42 -7.92
CA THR A 15 15.05 13.82 -8.74
C THR A 15 14.51 13.23 -10.06
N GLY A 16 13.19 13.09 -10.20
CA GLY A 16 12.49 12.64 -11.43
C GLY A 16 12.40 13.68 -12.57
N ALA A 17 12.90 14.91 -12.41
CA ALA A 17 12.87 15.90 -13.49
C ALA A 17 14.19 16.68 -13.62
N THR A 18 14.72 16.69 -14.85
CA THR A 18 15.85 17.47 -15.42
C THR A 18 17.30 16.93 -15.38
N THR A 19 17.65 16.31 -16.52
CA THR A 19 18.79 16.62 -17.43
C THR A 19 20.23 16.42 -16.92
N GLY A 20 20.92 15.51 -17.63
CA GLY A 20 22.30 15.12 -17.39
C GLY A 20 23.36 16.23 -17.40
N ILE A 21 24.37 16.01 -16.55
CA ILE A 21 25.72 16.53 -16.73
C ILE A 21 26.68 15.34 -16.65
N LEU A 22 27.24 14.99 -17.80
CA LEU A 22 28.45 14.15 -17.91
C LEU A 22 29.61 14.86 -17.23
N ALA A 23 30.14 14.28 -16.16
CA ALA A 23 31.46 14.62 -15.62
C ALA A 23 32.41 13.42 -15.79
N LEU A 24 33.11 13.39 -16.92
CA LEU A 24 34.29 12.56 -17.12
C LEU A 24 35.46 13.17 -16.32
N ALA A 25 35.99 12.42 -15.35
CA ALA A 25 37.35 12.61 -14.86
C ALA A 25 37.92 11.28 -14.37
N GLY A 26 38.85 10.72 -15.15
CA GLY A 26 39.70 9.60 -14.71
C GLY A 26 40.87 10.09 -13.85
N CYS A 27 41.41 9.19 -13.02
CA CYS A 27 42.75 8.61 -13.20
C CYS A 27 43.28 7.96 -11.90
N LEU A 28 43.63 6.67 -12.02
CA LEU A 28 44.83 5.99 -11.50
C LEU A 28 45.12 5.96 -9.98
N GLY A 29 44.85 4.78 -9.39
CA GLY A 29 45.93 3.83 -9.04
C GLY A 29 46.32 3.72 -7.56
N THR A 30 46.13 2.54 -6.98
CA THR A 30 47.13 1.81 -6.18
C THR A 30 46.57 0.46 -5.73
N ASP A 31 47.35 -0.59 -5.93
CA ASP A 31 47.15 -1.95 -5.42
C ASP A 31 46.99 -1.96 -3.89
N GLY A 32 46.17 -2.88 -3.41
CA GLY A 32 45.99 -3.23 -2.00
C GLY A 32 45.11 -4.48 -1.93
N ASP A 33 45.74 -5.65 -2.11
CA ASP A 33 45.21 -6.91 -1.60
C ASP A 33 45.07 -6.76 -0.08
N ASP A 34 43.86 -6.79 0.45
CA ASP A 34 43.61 -7.10 1.85
C ASP A 34 42.45 -8.11 1.89
N GLU A 35 42.80 -9.31 2.33
CA GLU A 35 41.93 -10.44 2.57
C GLU A 35 40.95 -10.07 3.70
N ASP A 36 39.64 -10.14 3.43
CA ASP A 36 38.59 -9.99 4.43
C ASP A 36 38.65 -11.17 5.42
N GLU A 37 39.47 -11.02 6.47
CA GLU A 37 39.38 -11.85 7.67
C GLU A 37 38.26 -11.31 8.55
N ASP A 38 37.19 -12.10 8.67
CA ASP A 38 36.13 -12.01 9.68
C ASP A 38 36.73 -11.70 11.06
N ARG A 39 36.56 -10.44 11.50
CA ARG A 39 36.83 -10.05 12.88
C ARG A 39 35.51 -10.03 13.62
N ASP A 40 35.22 -11.17 14.24
CA ASP A 40 34.38 -11.23 15.44
C ASP A 40 34.95 -10.23 16.47
N ASP A 41 34.25 -9.10 16.67
CA ASP A 41 34.48 -8.21 17.80
C ASP A 41 33.49 -8.61 18.91
N PRO A 42 33.95 -9.22 20.01
CA PRO A 42 33.09 -9.51 21.14
C PRO A 42 33.07 -8.31 22.08
N ASP A 43 31.86 -7.95 22.53
CA ASP A 43 31.55 -7.14 23.71
C ASP A 43 31.18 -5.66 23.47
N ASN A 44 29.90 -5.43 23.17
CA ASN A 44 29.13 -4.33 23.77
C ASN A 44 27.73 -4.84 24.11
N GLY A 45 27.29 -4.60 25.35
CA GLY A 45 26.17 -5.30 25.97
C GLY A 45 24.78 -4.77 25.63
N ASP A 46 23.80 -5.67 25.78
CA ASP A 46 22.35 -5.43 25.95
C ASP A 46 21.60 -4.72 24.81
N ASP A 47 22.06 -4.85 23.57
CA ASP A 47 21.19 -4.65 22.41
C ASP A 47 20.43 -5.96 22.15
N ALA A 48 19.10 -5.90 22.13
CA ALA A 48 18.28 -7.01 21.67
C ALA A 48 18.79 -7.43 20.28
N GLU A 49 19.12 -8.71 20.12
CA GLU A 49 19.61 -9.26 18.85
C GLU A 49 18.51 -9.03 17.81
N MET A 50 18.73 -8.10 16.87
CA MET A 50 17.75 -7.74 15.85
C MET A 50 17.36 -8.99 15.06
N PRO A 51 16.07 -9.15 14.67
CA PRO A 51 15.65 -10.24 13.82
C PRO A 51 16.53 -10.32 12.58
N ARG A 52 16.83 -11.54 12.17
CA ARG A 52 17.43 -11.75 10.85
C ARG A 52 16.40 -11.36 9.81
N PHE A 53 16.86 -10.68 8.77
CA PHE A 53 16.06 -10.38 7.59
C PHE A 53 16.72 -11.07 6.39
N PRO A 54 16.50 -12.39 6.19
CA PRO A 54 17.09 -13.09 5.06
C PRO A 54 16.57 -12.52 3.75
N GLU A 55 17.48 -12.33 2.80
CA GLU A 55 17.13 -11.95 1.44
C GLU A 55 16.99 -13.21 0.57
N ILE A 56 16.08 -13.16 -0.39
CA ILE A 56 15.90 -14.21 -1.39
C ILE A 56 16.74 -13.85 -2.59
N ASP A 57 17.61 -14.76 -3.02
CA ASP A 57 18.36 -14.60 -4.27
C ASP A 57 17.39 -14.66 -5.46
N ASP A 58 17.40 -13.63 -6.31
CA ASP A 58 16.61 -13.54 -7.56
C ASP A 58 15.10 -13.80 -7.35
N PRO A 59 14.41 -12.97 -6.54
CA PRO A 59 12.98 -13.16 -6.28
C PRO A 59 12.18 -13.00 -7.58
N PRO A 60 11.04 -13.72 -7.72
CA PRO A 60 10.24 -13.64 -8.92
C PRO A 60 9.69 -12.22 -9.12
N ALA A 61 9.53 -11.77 -10.36
CA ALA A 61 8.82 -10.52 -10.70
C ALA A 61 7.29 -10.68 -10.53
N ALA A 62 6.85 -10.97 -9.31
CA ALA A 62 5.47 -11.30 -8.92
C ALA A 62 5.32 -11.25 -7.40
N VAL A 63 4.09 -11.33 -6.91
CA VAL A 63 3.82 -11.58 -5.49
C VAL A 63 4.32 -12.97 -5.09
N TYR A 64 5.08 -13.03 -4.00
CA TYR A 64 5.69 -14.27 -3.52
C TYR A 64 5.74 -14.34 -1.99
N ARG A 65 5.88 -15.54 -1.44
CA ARG A 65 5.98 -15.79 0.00
C ARG A 65 7.32 -15.26 0.55
N PRO A 66 7.31 -14.30 1.50
CA PRO A 66 8.53 -13.74 2.09
C PRO A 66 9.21 -14.76 2.98
N THR A 67 10.30 -14.35 3.65
CA THR A 67 11.08 -15.26 4.48
C THR A 67 10.51 -15.46 5.88
N HIS A 68 9.68 -14.53 6.35
CA HIS A 68 9.07 -14.54 7.67
C HIS A 68 7.77 -13.74 7.70
N ARG A 69 6.99 -13.98 8.77
CA ARG A 69 5.91 -13.11 9.23
C ARG A 69 6.46 -12.09 10.21
N GLU A 70 6.06 -10.84 10.03
CA GLU A 70 6.42 -9.76 10.92
C GLU A 70 5.60 -9.83 12.21
N SER A 71 6.19 -9.37 13.31
CA SER A 71 5.51 -9.29 14.60
C SER A 71 5.47 -7.85 15.08
N MET A 72 4.29 -7.43 15.53
CA MET A 72 4.05 -6.05 15.91
C MET A 72 3.16 -5.96 17.15
N ARG A 73 3.28 -4.84 17.84
CA ARG A 73 2.35 -4.41 18.88
C ARG A 73 1.31 -3.49 18.26
N MET A 74 0.05 -3.93 18.24
CA MET A 74 -1.10 -3.10 17.91
C MET A 74 -1.43 -2.20 19.10
N LEU A 75 -1.61 -0.90 18.89
CA LEU A 75 -2.15 0.02 19.89
C LEU A 75 -3.65 0.21 19.71
N GLU A 76 -4.31 0.80 20.71
CA GLU A 76 -5.74 1.11 20.63
C GLU A 76 -6.02 2.08 19.47
N PRO A 77 -7.05 1.83 18.64
CA PRO A 77 -7.52 2.78 17.66
C PRO A 77 -7.93 4.14 18.25
N ILE A 78 -7.70 5.19 17.47
CA ILE A 78 -7.92 6.58 17.88
C ILE A 78 -8.76 7.27 16.82
N THR A 79 -9.84 7.92 17.24
CA THR A 79 -10.63 8.79 16.37
C THR A 79 -10.08 10.21 16.40
N ALA A 80 -9.83 10.78 15.23
CA ALA A 80 -9.41 12.16 15.03
C ALA A 80 -10.28 12.79 13.92
N GLY A 81 -11.28 13.57 14.33
CA GLY A 81 -12.29 14.12 13.42
C GLY A 81 -13.07 13.01 12.72
N GLU A 82 -13.01 12.99 11.40
CA GLU A 82 -13.64 11.96 10.56
C GLU A 82 -12.75 10.73 10.36
N TYR A 83 -11.47 10.79 10.73
CA TYR A 83 -10.53 9.68 10.62
C TYR A 83 -10.59 8.79 11.86
N THR A 84 -10.45 7.49 11.65
CA THR A 84 -9.96 6.58 12.68
C THR A 84 -8.59 6.05 12.26
N LEU A 85 -7.65 5.98 13.20
CA LEU A 85 -6.32 5.46 12.97
C LEU A 85 -5.94 4.38 13.99
N ALA A 86 -5.22 3.36 13.55
CA ALA A 86 -4.64 2.33 14.41
C ALA A 86 -3.12 2.37 14.32
N PRO A 87 -2.43 2.84 15.37
CA PRO A 87 -0.98 2.77 15.41
C PRO A 87 -0.49 1.34 15.68
N MET A 88 0.56 0.95 14.98
CA MET A 88 1.20 -0.36 15.10
C MET A 88 2.72 -0.16 15.14
N LEU A 89 3.40 -0.97 15.95
CA LEU A 89 4.83 -0.83 16.21
C LEU A 89 5.53 -2.17 16.03
N SER A 90 6.50 -2.23 15.12
CA SER A 90 7.43 -3.35 14.96
C SER A 90 8.87 -2.91 15.24
N TYR A 91 9.81 -3.84 15.15
CA TYR A 91 11.23 -3.52 15.09
C TYR A 91 11.56 -2.82 13.75
N PRO A 92 12.62 -2.00 13.65
CA PRO A 92 13.01 -1.41 12.36
C PRO A 92 13.44 -2.48 11.36
N HIS A 93 12.90 -2.42 10.14
CA HIS A 93 13.27 -3.35 9.07
C HIS A 93 13.28 -2.68 7.70
N PRO A 94 13.93 -3.30 6.68
CA PRO A 94 13.98 -2.75 5.35
C PRO A 94 12.60 -2.72 4.67
N PHE A 95 12.44 -1.75 3.76
CA PHE A 95 11.32 -1.68 2.82
C PHE A 95 11.81 -1.12 1.48
N TRP A 96 10.96 -1.11 0.45
CA TRP A 96 11.33 -0.69 -0.90
C TRP A 96 10.43 0.45 -1.39
N LEU A 97 11.03 1.55 -1.80
CA LEU A 97 10.37 2.67 -2.47
C LEU A 97 10.31 2.44 -3.98
N ILE A 98 9.23 2.89 -4.61
CA ILE A 98 9.07 2.87 -6.07
C ILE A 98 9.19 4.31 -6.56
N THR A 99 10.21 4.61 -7.36
CA THR A 99 10.53 5.98 -7.78
C THR A 99 10.26 6.20 -9.27
N GLY A 100 9.04 6.59 -9.63
CA GLY A 100 8.73 7.34 -10.85
C GLY A 100 8.90 6.64 -12.21
N GLY A 101 9.26 5.35 -12.24
CA GLY A 101 9.40 4.56 -13.46
C GLY A 101 8.77 3.17 -13.36
N THR A 102 9.04 2.33 -14.36
CA THR A 102 8.39 1.01 -14.57
C THR A 102 9.37 -0.16 -14.46
N GLY A 103 10.65 0.09 -14.20
CA GLY A 103 11.71 -0.93 -14.19
C GLY A 103 12.24 -1.25 -12.80
N GLU A 104 13.05 -2.31 -12.70
CA GLU A 104 13.74 -2.69 -11.45
C GLU A 104 14.72 -1.62 -10.97
N ASP A 105 15.27 -0.82 -11.88
CA ASP A 105 16.14 0.32 -11.57
C ASP A 105 15.40 1.45 -10.80
N ASP A 106 14.06 1.41 -10.78
CA ASP A 106 13.19 2.37 -10.10
C ASP A 106 12.77 1.90 -8.70
N VAL A 107 13.38 0.82 -8.19
CA VAL A 107 13.13 0.29 -6.84
C VAL A 107 14.31 0.63 -5.92
N GLU A 108 14.06 1.42 -4.87
CA GLU A 108 15.07 1.80 -3.87
C GLU A 108 14.80 1.08 -2.55
N ARG A 109 15.72 0.20 -2.15
CA ARG A 109 15.70 -0.43 -0.83
C ARG A 109 16.15 0.58 0.23
N VAL A 110 15.33 0.76 1.26
CA VAL A 110 15.59 1.64 2.40
C VAL A 110 15.91 0.79 3.62
N ASP A 111 17.14 0.89 4.11
CA ASP A 111 17.54 0.28 5.38
C ASP A 111 17.21 1.18 6.58
N PRO A 112 16.93 0.59 7.75
CA PRO A 112 16.96 1.33 9.00
C PRO A 112 18.32 2.00 9.23
N GLU A 113 18.33 3.27 9.64
CA GLU A 113 19.57 4.02 9.92
C GLU A 113 20.37 3.44 11.10
N GLN A 114 19.65 2.80 12.03
CA GLN A 114 20.18 2.19 13.23
C GLN A 114 19.27 1.04 13.67
N GLY A 115 19.83 0.08 14.41
CA GLY A 115 19.07 -1.06 14.94
C GLY A 115 18.13 -0.70 16.11
N ARG A 116 18.33 0.44 16.79
CA ARG A 116 17.46 0.90 17.88
C ARG A 116 16.39 1.85 17.34
N GLY A 117 15.13 1.47 17.48
CA GLY A 117 14.00 2.25 17.02
C GLY A 117 12.75 1.39 16.90
N VAL A 118 11.79 1.89 16.12
CA VAL A 118 10.60 1.15 15.70
C VAL A 118 10.37 1.33 14.22
N HIS A 119 9.79 0.32 13.57
CA HIS A 119 9.01 0.58 12.36
C HIS A 119 7.60 1.00 12.84
N LEU A 120 7.28 2.29 12.68
CA LEU A 120 6.01 2.86 13.11
C LEU A 120 5.05 2.82 11.93
N MET A 121 3.90 2.18 12.13
CA MET A 121 2.89 1.99 11.10
C MET A 121 1.53 2.52 11.57
N ILE A 122 0.70 2.98 10.63
CA ILE A 122 -0.63 3.51 10.88
C ILE A 122 -1.56 3.05 9.76
N THR A 123 -2.69 2.43 10.11
CA THR A 123 -3.81 2.26 9.18
C THR A 123 -4.84 3.35 9.43
N LEU A 124 -5.34 4.00 8.37
CA LEU A 124 -6.39 5.02 8.42
C LEU A 124 -7.66 4.47 7.77
N TRP A 125 -8.82 4.66 8.41
CA TRP A 125 -10.11 4.28 7.83
C TRP A 125 -11.22 5.25 8.24
N ASP A 126 -12.33 5.14 7.54
CA ASP A 126 -13.62 5.71 7.94
C ASP A 126 -14.40 4.74 8.82
N ASP A 127 -14.70 5.11 10.07
CA ASP A 127 -15.41 4.23 11.02
C ASP A 127 -16.85 3.90 10.59
N ASP A 128 -17.49 4.81 9.87
CA ASP A 128 -18.89 4.65 9.44
C ASP A 128 -19.03 3.60 8.33
N THR A 129 -18.10 3.58 7.37
CA THR A 129 -18.12 2.66 6.22
C THR A 129 -17.19 1.46 6.38
N GLY A 130 -16.20 1.53 7.28
CA GLY A 130 -15.14 0.53 7.43
C GLY A 130 -14.08 0.56 6.34
N ILE A 131 -14.11 1.56 5.44
CA ILE A 131 -13.19 1.66 4.30
C ILE A 131 -11.84 2.21 4.77
N VAL A 132 -10.79 1.40 4.61
CA VAL A 132 -9.39 1.86 4.70
C VAL A 132 -9.17 2.93 3.64
N LEU A 133 -8.42 4.00 3.95
CA LEU A 133 -8.19 5.13 3.04
C LEU A 133 -6.82 4.98 2.36
N PRO A 134 -6.73 4.38 1.15
CA PRO A 134 -5.46 3.99 0.58
C PRO A 134 -4.92 5.10 -0.33
N VAL A 135 -4.61 6.27 0.26
CA VAL A 135 -4.21 7.48 -0.48
C VAL A 135 -3.09 8.20 0.24
N ASP A 136 -2.12 8.77 -0.47
CA ASP A 136 -1.11 9.61 0.17
C ASP A 136 -1.76 10.87 0.77
N THR A 137 -2.00 10.80 2.08
CA THR A 137 -2.50 11.93 2.86
C THR A 137 -1.43 12.98 3.08
N SER A 138 -0.15 12.76 2.77
CA SER A 138 0.94 13.65 3.21
C SER A 138 0.93 13.89 4.73
N ALA A 139 0.55 12.87 5.51
CA ALA A 139 0.55 12.94 6.97
C ALA A 139 1.93 13.33 7.52
N THR A 140 1.94 13.98 8.67
CA THR A 140 3.17 14.37 9.38
C THR A 140 3.17 13.78 10.78
N ILE A 141 4.24 13.07 11.12
CA ILE A 141 4.50 12.47 12.42
C ILE A 141 5.54 13.31 13.16
N ARG A 142 5.25 13.63 14.43
CA ARG A 142 6.17 14.26 15.38
C ARG A 142 6.26 13.41 16.62
N ILE A 143 7.48 13.23 17.12
CA ILE A 143 7.75 12.32 18.24
C ILE A 143 8.36 13.13 19.37
N PHE A 144 7.91 12.87 20.58
CA PHE A 144 8.32 13.58 21.78
C PHE A 144 8.72 12.60 22.87
N GLN A 145 9.71 13.00 23.66
CA GLN A 145 10.12 12.32 24.89
C GLN A 145 10.29 13.38 25.98
N ASP A 146 9.67 13.19 27.13
CA ASP A 146 9.68 14.16 28.24
C ASP A 146 9.26 15.60 27.85
N GLY A 147 8.47 15.74 26.77
CA GLY A 147 7.98 17.01 26.23
C GLY A 147 8.93 17.71 25.24
N ASP A 148 10.12 17.17 25.00
CA ASP A 148 11.05 17.63 23.97
C ASP A 148 10.83 16.83 22.69
N GLN A 149 10.80 17.51 21.53
CA GLN A 149 10.66 16.84 20.24
C GLN A 149 11.96 16.11 19.88
N ILE A 150 11.85 14.85 19.50
CA ILE A 150 12.93 14.01 19.03
C ILE A 150 12.95 14.04 17.50
N GLY A 151 14.11 14.37 16.93
CA GLY A 151 14.29 14.45 15.48
C GLY A 151 13.47 15.56 14.80
N SER A 152 13.52 15.56 13.47
CA SER A 152 12.65 16.38 12.62
C SER A 152 11.29 15.69 12.43
N PRO A 153 10.20 16.43 12.15
CA PRO A 153 8.96 15.82 11.69
C PRO A 153 9.22 14.93 10.46
N GLN A 154 8.53 13.80 10.39
CA GLN A 154 8.67 12.83 9.29
C GLN A 154 7.30 12.59 8.67
N SER A 155 7.27 12.23 7.39
CA SER A 155 6.05 11.80 6.74
C SER A 155 6.14 10.29 6.48
N PRO A 156 5.14 9.49 6.90
CA PRO A 156 5.14 8.03 6.79
C PRO A 156 4.71 7.59 5.39
N TRP A 157 5.40 6.62 4.79
CA TRP A 157 5.23 6.22 3.38
C TRP A 157 3.92 5.48 3.22
N PRO A 158 3.10 5.75 2.19
CA PRO A 158 2.04 4.81 1.83
C PRO A 158 2.71 3.51 1.41
N MET A 159 2.29 2.39 1.99
CA MET A 159 2.90 1.09 1.78
C MET A 159 1.85 -0.01 1.63
N ILE A 160 2.26 -1.10 1.00
CA ILE A 160 1.51 -2.35 0.99
C ILE A 160 2.37 -3.49 1.57
N SER A 161 1.75 -4.32 2.42
CA SER A 161 2.31 -5.61 2.87
C SER A 161 1.26 -6.71 2.75
N GLN A 162 1.72 -7.97 2.77
CA GLN A 162 0.80 -9.11 2.71
C GLN A 162 -0.04 -9.23 3.97
N GLU A 163 0.55 -8.89 5.11
CA GLU A 163 -0.01 -9.10 6.44
C GLU A 163 -0.91 -7.95 6.92
N MET A 164 -0.60 -6.70 6.55
CA MET A 164 -1.36 -5.51 6.97
C MET A 164 -2.17 -4.89 5.84
N GLY A 165 -1.94 -5.31 4.60
CA GLY A 165 -2.50 -4.64 3.44
C GLY A 165 -1.98 -3.20 3.30
N PHE A 166 -2.85 -2.26 2.95
CA PHE A 166 -2.47 -0.85 2.81
C PHE A 166 -2.35 -0.16 4.17
N HIS A 167 -1.20 0.50 4.40
CA HIS A 167 -0.91 1.24 5.61
C HIS A 167 0.09 2.36 5.33
N PHE A 168 0.34 3.23 6.30
CA PHE A 168 1.44 4.19 6.27
C PHE A 168 2.55 3.72 7.21
N GLY A 169 3.81 3.83 6.83
CA GLY A 169 4.91 3.44 7.71
C GLY A 169 6.24 4.11 7.43
N ASP A 170 7.08 4.21 8.46
CA ASP A 170 8.49 4.58 8.32
C ASP A 170 9.31 4.05 9.51
N ASN A 171 10.63 3.95 9.31
CA ASN A 171 11.57 3.65 10.38
C ASN A 171 11.84 4.90 11.21
N VAL A 172 11.59 4.78 12.52
CA VAL A 172 11.79 5.83 13.50
C VAL A 172 12.96 5.43 14.43
N PRO A 173 14.09 6.15 14.38
CA PRO A 173 15.19 5.91 15.31
C PRO A 173 14.81 6.39 16.72
N LEU A 174 15.06 5.54 17.73
CA LEU A 174 14.87 5.86 19.15
C LEU A 174 16.15 5.50 19.91
N GLU A 175 16.77 6.48 20.56
CA GLU A 175 18.06 6.29 21.23
C GLU A 175 17.91 5.64 22.61
N ASP A 176 16.92 6.08 23.39
CA ASP A 176 16.79 5.76 24.81
C ASP A 176 15.51 4.95 25.09
N ASP A 177 15.55 4.14 26.16
CA ASP A 177 14.33 3.50 26.67
C ASP A 177 13.45 4.54 27.37
N GLY A 178 12.13 4.42 27.23
CA GLY A 178 11.17 5.30 27.89
C GLY A 178 9.81 5.38 27.21
N THR A 179 9.01 6.34 27.66
CA THR A 179 7.70 6.63 27.07
C THR A 179 7.85 7.70 25.99
N TYR A 180 7.35 7.39 24.80
CA TYR A 180 7.31 8.30 23.67
C TYR A 180 5.86 8.71 23.40
N THR A 181 5.66 10.00 23.12
CA THR A 181 4.39 10.55 22.64
C THR A 181 4.52 10.82 21.15
N VAL A 182 3.58 10.33 20.35
CA VAL A 182 3.52 10.52 18.91
C VAL A 182 2.32 11.41 18.58
N GLU A 183 2.56 12.50 17.88
CA GLU A 183 1.55 13.36 17.28
C GLU A 183 1.49 13.08 15.77
N VAL A 184 0.29 12.81 15.25
CA VAL A 184 0.04 12.57 13.83
C VAL A 184 -0.88 13.66 13.32
N GLU A 185 -0.37 14.50 12.43
CA GLU A 185 -1.13 15.52 11.71
C GLU A 185 -1.63 14.92 10.39
N LEU A 186 -2.95 14.85 10.24
CA LEU A 186 -3.65 14.29 9.10
C LEU A 186 -4.28 15.44 8.30
N PRO A 187 -3.75 15.82 7.14
CA PRO A 187 -4.40 16.84 6.32
C PRO A 187 -5.55 16.22 5.50
N PRO A 188 -6.38 17.06 4.85
CA PRO A 188 -7.48 16.60 4.01
C PRO A 188 -7.02 15.61 2.94
N ILE A 189 -7.86 14.63 2.61
CA ILE A 189 -7.53 13.71 1.52
C ILE A 189 -7.63 14.46 0.17
N PRO A 190 -6.62 14.35 -0.71
CA PRO A 190 -6.64 15.03 -2.01
C PRO A 190 -7.46 14.27 -3.07
N THR A 191 -7.80 13.02 -2.80
CA THR A 191 -8.47 12.10 -3.73
C THR A 191 -9.97 12.34 -3.75
N HIS A 192 -10.57 12.15 -4.93
CA HIS A 192 -12.02 12.23 -5.11
C HIS A 192 -12.73 11.16 -4.27
N THR A 193 -13.78 11.55 -3.55
CA THR A 193 -14.61 10.64 -2.76
C THR A 193 -16.05 10.65 -3.22
N THR A 194 -16.69 9.47 -3.17
CA THR A 194 -18.07 9.27 -3.60
C THR A 194 -18.87 8.45 -2.58
N GLY A 195 -20.19 8.42 -2.78
CA GLY A 195 -21.08 7.69 -1.88
C GLY A 195 -21.14 8.35 -0.50
N ASP A 196 -21.07 7.56 0.56
CA ASP A 196 -21.13 8.05 1.94
C ASP A 196 -19.83 8.76 2.39
N LEU A 197 -18.79 8.77 1.55
CA LEU A 197 -17.52 9.49 1.76
C LEU A 197 -17.52 10.88 1.09
N GLU A 198 -18.52 11.21 0.26
CA GLU A 198 -18.56 12.47 -0.50
C GLU A 198 -18.58 13.69 0.43
N GLY A 199 -17.61 14.60 0.25
CA GLY A 199 -17.51 15.84 1.03
C GLY A 199 -16.99 15.67 2.46
N ARG A 200 -16.47 14.48 2.80
CA ARG A 200 -15.80 14.17 4.08
C ARG A 200 -14.29 14.28 3.94
N PHE A 201 -13.58 14.26 5.08
CA PHE A 201 -12.12 14.35 5.18
C PHE A 201 -11.58 15.65 4.57
N THR A 202 -12.30 16.76 4.78
CA THR A 202 -11.99 18.07 4.18
C THR A 202 -11.22 19.01 5.10
N ASP A 203 -11.12 18.67 6.38
CA ASP A 203 -10.41 19.43 7.42
C ASP A 203 -9.14 18.69 7.86
N SER A 204 -8.14 19.44 8.34
CA SER A 204 -6.95 18.86 8.97
C SER A 204 -7.25 18.43 10.40
N GLU A 205 -6.84 17.23 10.77
CA GLU A 205 -7.03 16.64 12.09
C GLU A 205 -5.70 16.27 12.75
N THR A 206 -5.72 16.06 14.06
CA THR A 206 -4.52 15.66 14.81
C THR A 206 -4.88 14.54 15.79
N ALA A 207 -4.12 13.47 15.72
CA ALA A 207 -4.18 12.36 16.66
C ALA A 207 -2.93 12.33 17.54
N THR A 208 -3.06 11.78 18.75
CA THR A 208 -1.93 11.62 19.66
C THR A 208 -2.04 10.29 20.39
N PHE A 209 -0.92 9.56 20.47
CA PHE A 209 -0.80 8.35 21.27
C PHE A 209 0.55 8.28 21.97
N GLU A 210 0.63 7.36 22.93
CA GLU A 210 1.85 7.08 23.66
C GLU A 210 2.18 5.60 23.58
N PHE A 211 3.47 5.28 23.60
CA PHE A 211 3.95 3.91 23.75
C PHE A 211 5.21 3.87 24.60
N GLU A 212 5.44 2.72 25.23
CA GLU A 212 6.66 2.43 25.97
C GLU A 212 7.63 1.67 25.06
N TYR A 213 8.82 2.24 24.87
CA TYR A 213 9.95 1.61 24.21
C TYR A 213 10.94 1.13 25.27
N ASP A 214 10.92 -0.16 25.56
CA ASP A 214 11.74 -0.79 26.57
C ASP A 214 12.19 -2.19 26.11
N GLN A 215 12.93 -2.89 26.98
CA GLN A 215 13.35 -4.25 26.68
C GLN A 215 12.17 -5.21 26.47
N ALA A 216 11.06 -5.04 27.21
CA ALA A 216 9.90 -5.90 27.07
C ALA A 216 9.21 -5.73 25.71
N PHE A 217 9.13 -4.49 25.19
CA PHE A 217 8.70 -4.23 23.83
C PHE A 217 9.60 -4.92 22.81
N ARG A 218 10.91 -4.74 22.90
CA ARG A 218 11.86 -5.36 21.96
C ARG A 218 11.74 -6.88 21.98
N ASP A 219 11.74 -7.49 23.16
CA ASP A 219 11.60 -8.95 23.32
C ASP A 219 10.28 -9.45 22.73
N GLN A 220 9.19 -8.67 22.83
CA GLN A 220 7.90 -9.02 22.25
C GLN A 220 7.92 -9.02 20.72
N VAL A 221 8.32 -7.90 20.10
CA VAL A 221 8.24 -7.76 18.65
C VAL A 221 9.28 -8.65 17.95
N VAL A 222 10.49 -8.76 18.49
CA VAL A 222 11.55 -9.63 17.96
C VAL A 222 11.22 -11.11 18.19
N GLY A 223 10.76 -11.46 19.39
CA GLY A 223 10.47 -12.86 19.76
C GLY A 223 9.21 -13.43 19.09
N GLY A 224 8.36 -12.57 18.51
CA GLY A 224 7.15 -12.98 17.79
C GLY A 224 7.36 -13.24 16.30
N VAL A 225 8.53 -12.95 15.74
CA VAL A 225 8.83 -13.20 14.31
C VAL A 225 8.76 -14.69 14.01
N GLU A 226 7.98 -15.07 13.00
CA GLU A 226 7.84 -16.45 12.55
C GLU A 226 8.52 -16.63 11.19
N TYR A 227 9.66 -17.34 11.18
CA TYR A 227 10.34 -17.69 9.94
C TYR A 227 9.63 -18.85 9.24
N LEU A 228 9.38 -18.70 7.93
CA LEU A 228 8.83 -19.77 7.10
C LEU A 228 9.90 -20.83 6.80
N ASP A 229 9.47 -22.01 6.36
CA ASP A 229 10.40 -23.01 5.84
C ASP A 229 11.13 -22.46 4.61
N GLU A 230 12.47 -22.58 4.55
CA GLU A 230 13.28 -22.07 3.42
C GLU A 230 12.83 -22.59 2.06
N SER A 231 12.15 -23.73 2.01
CA SER A 231 11.59 -24.27 0.76
C SER A 231 10.40 -23.47 0.22
N GLU A 232 9.72 -22.68 1.05
CA GLU A 232 8.58 -21.84 0.67
C GLU A 232 9.02 -20.44 0.21
N TRP A 233 10.25 -20.02 0.52
CA TRP A 233 10.73 -18.68 0.22
C TRP A 233 10.75 -18.44 -1.29
N GLY A 234 10.15 -17.33 -1.74
CA GLY A 234 10.09 -16.99 -3.16
C GLY A 234 9.03 -17.77 -3.95
N GLU A 235 8.27 -18.67 -3.33
CA GLU A 235 7.14 -19.33 -4.00
C GLU A 235 6.03 -18.31 -4.27
N ARG A 236 5.44 -18.32 -5.49
CA ARG A 236 4.29 -17.48 -5.82
C ARG A 236 3.14 -17.73 -4.85
N GLY A 237 2.67 -16.67 -4.22
CA GLY A 237 1.69 -16.76 -3.14
C GLY A 237 1.82 -15.58 -2.19
N ALA A 238 0.84 -15.40 -1.33
CA ALA A 238 0.92 -14.46 -0.23
C ALA A 238 0.69 -15.17 1.11
N LEU A 239 1.23 -14.60 2.17
CA LEU A 239 0.79 -14.82 3.53
C LEU A 239 -0.67 -14.39 3.67
N GLU A 240 -1.40 -15.11 4.51
CA GLU A 240 -2.71 -14.64 4.95
C GLU A 240 -2.54 -13.33 5.73
N PRO A 241 -3.43 -12.33 5.51
CA PRO A 241 -3.49 -11.13 6.34
C PRO A 241 -3.56 -11.48 7.82
N MET A 242 -2.93 -10.68 8.68
CA MET A 242 -3.00 -10.93 10.11
C MET A 242 -4.42 -10.71 10.61
N ASP A 243 -4.82 -11.52 11.59
CA ASP A 243 -6.08 -11.31 12.28
C ASP A 243 -5.96 -10.10 13.20
N HIS A 244 -6.60 -9.00 12.84
CA HIS A 244 -6.58 -7.75 13.61
C HIS A 244 -7.57 -7.74 14.79
N GLY A 245 -8.08 -8.90 15.25
CA GLY A 245 -8.80 -8.94 16.53
C GLY A 245 -9.92 -9.97 16.71
N ARG A 246 -9.91 -11.14 16.06
CA ARG A 246 -10.67 -12.26 16.65
C ARG A 246 -9.94 -12.74 17.89
N ASP A 247 -10.50 -12.35 19.03
CA ASP A 247 -10.23 -12.92 20.36
C ASP A 247 -9.89 -14.42 20.24
N ASP A 248 -8.76 -14.83 20.83
CA ASP A 248 -8.29 -16.22 20.95
C ASP A 248 -9.21 -17.06 21.89
N GLY A 249 -10.52 -16.87 21.75
CA GLY A 249 -11.58 -17.65 22.35
C GLY A 249 -11.74 -18.96 21.60
N GLN A 250 -10.91 -19.93 21.96
CA GLN A 250 -11.30 -21.34 22.11
C GLN A 250 -12.24 -21.90 21.02
N HIS A 251 -11.69 -22.75 20.15
CA HIS A 251 -12.46 -23.69 19.33
C HIS A 251 -13.58 -24.36 20.15
N GLY A 252 -14.80 -23.87 19.94
CA GLY A 252 -16.04 -24.42 20.45
C GLY A 252 -17.08 -24.20 19.37
N ASP A 253 -17.35 -25.25 18.60
CA ASP A 253 -18.50 -25.35 17.72
C ASP A 253 -19.76 -24.86 18.44
N ASP A 254 -20.51 -23.93 17.84
CA ASP A 254 -21.96 -24.07 17.62
C ASP A 254 -22.55 -22.82 16.94
N HIS A 255 -23.58 -23.10 16.14
CA HIS A 255 -24.32 -22.21 15.25
C HIS A 255 -25.18 -21.11 15.94
N ASP A 256 -25.57 -20.13 15.11
CA ASP A 256 -26.80 -19.32 15.11
C ASP A 256 -26.73 -17.83 15.52
N ASP A 257 -27.07 -16.99 14.53
CA ASP A 257 -27.96 -15.82 14.53
C ASP A 257 -27.48 -14.42 14.99
N ASP A 258 -27.71 -13.47 14.07
CA ASP A 258 -28.09 -12.06 14.20
C ASP A 258 -27.55 -11.23 15.40
N GLY A 259 -26.66 -10.29 15.07
CA GLY A 259 -26.39 -9.15 15.95
C GLY A 259 -25.36 -8.19 15.39
N HIS A 260 -25.81 -7.02 14.92
CA HIS A 260 -24.97 -5.84 14.73
C HIS A 260 -24.22 -5.53 16.04
N HIS A 261 -22.97 -5.96 16.11
CA HIS A 261 -22.02 -5.50 17.11
C HIS A 261 -21.11 -4.49 16.43
N HIS A 262 -21.26 -3.22 16.81
CA HIS A 262 -20.24 -2.21 16.59
C HIS A 262 -19.01 -2.61 17.41
N ASP A 263 -18.04 -3.23 16.73
CA ASP A 263 -16.77 -3.62 17.33
C ASP A 263 -15.78 -2.46 17.14
N ASN A 264 -15.84 -1.47 18.04
CA ASN A 264 -15.08 -0.21 17.96
C ASN A 264 -13.58 -0.38 18.27
N GLY A 265 -12.98 -1.53 17.92
CA GLY A 265 -11.60 -1.86 18.23
C GLY A 265 -10.89 -2.73 17.18
N HIS A 266 -11.57 -3.12 16.10
CA HIS A 266 -10.97 -3.93 15.03
C HIS A 266 -10.38 -3.03 13.95
N VAL A 267 -9.14 -3.30 13.52
CA VAL A 267 -8.57 -2.66 12.33
C VAL A 267 -9.16 -3.35 11.11
N PRO A 268 -9.86 -2.63 10.21
CA PRO A 268 -10.45 -3.24 9.03
C PRO A 268 -9.38 -3.76 8.08
N ASP A 269 -9.68 -4.87 7.41
CA ASP A 269 -8.87 -5.35 6.29
C ASP A 269 -9.01 -4.38 5.11
N SER A 270 -7.89 -4.03 4.49
CA SER A 270 -7.87 -3.21 3.27
C SER A 270 -8.31 -3.99 2.01
N ALA A 271 -8.64 -5.27 2.12
CA ALA A 271 -9.05 -6.10 0.98
C ALA A 271 -10.27 -5.50 0.25
N LEU A 272 -10.07 -5.20 -1.04
CA LEU A 272 -11.12 -4.73 -1.92
C LEU A 272 -12.29 -5.76 -1.99
N PRO A 273 -13.53 -5.29 -2.24
CA PRO A 273 -14.68 -6.17 -2.44
C PRO A 273 -14.41 -7.27 -3.47
N SER A 274 -15.09 -8.42 -3.36
CA SER A 274 -14.96 -9.45 -4.40
C SER A 274 -15.48 -8.93 -5.75
N ALA A 275 -14.99 -9.48 -6.85
CA ALA A 275 -15.46 -9.13 -8.20
C ALA A 275 -16.98 -9.27 -8.37
N GLU A 276 -17.62 -10.18 -7.62
CA GLU A 276 -19.08 -10.37 -7.56
C GLU A 276 -19.84 -9.24 -6.88
N ALA A 277 -19.19 -8.45 -6.02
CA ALA A 277 -19.83 -7.31 -5.38
C ALA A 277 -20.00 -6.12 -6.32
N TYR A 278 -19.21 -6.04 -7.39
CA TYR A 278 -19.27 -4.92 -8.34
C TYR A 278 -20.42 -5.10 -9.34
N PRO A 279 -21.30 -4.10 -9.49
CA PRO A 279 -22.38 -4.16 -10.47
C PRO A 279 -21.87 -3.89 -11.89
N GLY A 280 -22.81 -3.93 -12.84
CA GLY A 280 -22.55 -3.58 -14.24
C GLY A 280 -22.11 -4.76 -15.09
N THR A 281 -21.70 -4.43 -16.31
CA THR A 281 -21.26 -5.40 -17.31
C THR A 281 -19.75 -5.56 -17.21
N ARG A 282 -19.28 -6.74 -16.82
CA ARG A 282 -17.84 -7.05 -16.82
C ARG A 282 -17.32 -7.13 -18.25
N LEU A 283 -16.17 -6.51 -18.52
CA LEU A 283 -15.57 -6.56 -19.85
C LEU A 283 -14.82 -7.88 -20.11
N GLU A 284 -14.48 -8.61 -19.05
CA GLU A 284 -14.01 -10.00 -19.14
C GLU A 284 -14.82 -10.88 -18.18
N PRO A 285 -15.40 -12.01 -18.64
CA PRO A 285 -16.11 -12.93 -17.78
C PRO A 285 -15.18 -13.56 -16.74
N THR A 286 -15.68 -13.74 -15.51
CA THR A 286 -14.98 -14.52 -14.48
C THR A 286 -15.92 -15.58 -13.91
N ASP A 287 -15.39 -16.72 -13.47
CA ASP A 287 -16.16 -17.81 -12.86
C ASP A 287 -16.65 -17.49 -11.42
N GLY A 288 -16.76 -16.21 -11.07
CA GLY A 288 -17.24 -15.74 -9.76
C GLY A 288 -16.18 -15.66 -8.66
N VAL A 289 -14.94 -16.07 -8.94
CA VAL A 289 -13.82 -16.01 -8.00
C VAL A 289 -12.77 -15.03 -8.52
N ASP A 290 -12.17 -14.24 -7.62
CA ASP A 290 -11.14 -13.24 -7.94
C ASP A 290 -9.83 -13.83 -8.54
N THR A 291 -9.74 -15.16 -8.64
CA THR A 291 -8.57 -15.85 -9.20
C THR A 291 -8.39 -15.62 -10.70
N ASP A 292 -9.49 -15.47 -11.44
CA ASP A 292 -9.50 -15.43 -12.91
C ASP A 292 -9.66 -14.02 -13.47
N LEU A 293 -9.35 -12.99 -12.67
CA LEU A 293 -9.32 -11.61 -13.14
C LEU A 293 -8.22 -11.40 -14.19
N PRO A 294 -8.46 -10.50 -15.17
CA PRO A 294 -7.43 -10.04 -16.11
C PRO A 294 -6.16 -9.59 -15.38
N ARG A 295 -5.00 -9.83 -15.99
CA ARG A 295 -3.68 -9.56 -15.39
C ARG A 295 -2.89 -8.52 -16.15
N SER A 296 -2.41 -7.50 -15.44
CA SER A 296 -1.36 -6.60 -15.91
C SER A 296 -0.15 -6.74 -14.96
N GLY A 297 0.95 -7.27 -15.48
CA GLY A 297 2.01 -7.80 -14.63
C GLY A 297 1.45 -8.93 -13.77
N ASP A 298 1.60 -8.81 -12.45
CA ASP A 298 1.01 -9.75 -11.48
C ASP A 298 -0.30 -9.24 -10.85
N ALA A 299 -0.70 -8.00 -11.13
CA ALA A 299 -1.91 -7.41 -10.57
C ALA A 299 -3.16 -8.07 -11.16
N ALA A 300 -4.15 -8.36 -10.32
CA ALA A 300 -5.51 -8.65 -10.77
C ALA A 300 -6.21 -7.32 -11.06
N VAL A 301 -6.91 -7.22 -12.18
CA VAL A 301 -7.60 -5.98 -12.57
C VAL A 301 -9.05 -6.30 -12.91
N LEU A 302 -9.97 -5.86 -12.05
CA LEU A 302 -11.39 -5.89 -12.35
C LEU A 302 -11.75 -4.71 -13.25
N VAL A 303 -12.49 -4.96 -14.33
CA VAL A 303 -13.00 -3.91 -15.23
C VAL A 303 -14.49 -4.14 -15.48
N THR A 304 -15.31 -3.19 -15.04
CA THR A 304 -16.77 -3.23 -15.21
C THR A 304 -17.29 -1.92 -15.78
N LEU A 305 -18.31 -2.02 -16.63
CA LEU A 305 -19.02 -0.90 -17.20
C LEU A 305 -20.38 -0.75 -16.50
N LEU A 306 -20.54 0.33 -15.76
CA LEU A 306 -21.80 0.66 -15.09
C LEU A 306 -22.75 1.34 -16.07
N GLU A 307 -24.03 1.03 -15.93
CA GLU A 307 -25.10 1.55 -16.77
C GLU A 307 -25.27 3.07 -16.65
N ALA A 308 -25.87 3.65 -17.68
CA ALA A 308 -26.24 5.06 -17.66
C ALA A 308 -27.20 5.37 -16.49
N GLY A 309 -26.93 6.47 -15.79
CA GLY A 309 -27.64 6.85 -14.57
C GLY A 309 -27.12 6.18 -13.29
N SER A 310 -26.02 5.43 -13.35
CA SER A 310 -25.21 5.12 -12.17
C SER A 310 -24.85 6.41 -11.43
N ARG A 311 -24.75 6.36 -10.09
CA ARG A 311 -24.34 7.51 -9.26
C ARG A 311 -22.91 7.99 -9.54
N LEU A 312 -22.09 7.14 -10.17
CA LEU A 312 -20.72 7.46 -10.56
C LEU A 312 -20.62 8.03 -11.97
N ALA A 313 -21.68 7.92 -12.78
CA ALA A 313 -21.66 8.34 -14.18
C ALA A 313 -22.20 9.77 -14.35
N ASP A 314 -21.63 10.51 -15.29
CA ASP A 314 -22.09 11.84 -15.65
C ASP A 314 -23.34 11.81 -16.54
N GLY A 315 -24.50 12.13 -15.95
CA GLY A 315 -25.74 12.31 -16.69
C GLY A 315 -26.21 11.04 -17.42
N ASP A 316 -26.14 11.05 -18.75
CA ASP A 316 -26.60 9.95 -19.62
C ASP A 316 -25.42 9.05 -20.09
N GLU A 317 -24.22 9.25 -19.55
CA GLU A 317 -23.01 8.46 -19.84
C GLU A 317 -22.97 7.16 -19.01
N GLN A 318 -22.15 6.21 -19.44
CA GLN A 318 -21.80 5.02 -18.66
C GLN A 318 -20.54 5.31 -17.83
N TYR A 319 -20.26 4.53 -16.80
CA TYR A 319 -19.03 4.68 -16.01
C TYR A 319 -18.16 3.45 -16.13
N LEU A 320 -16.93 3.61 -16.61
CA LEU A 320 -15.93 2.56 -16.57
C LEU A 320 -15.27 2.56 -15.19
N LEU A 321 -15.35 1.44 -14.49
CA LEU A 321 -14.68 1.22 -13.21
C LEU A 321 -13.57 0.18 -13.39
N VAL A 322 -12.34 0.58 -13.06
CA VAL A 322 -11.14 -0.26 -13.05
C VAL A 322 -10.63 -0.37 -11.62
N SER A 323 -10.54 -1.58 -11.08
CA SER A 323 -10.11 -1.82 -9.70
C SER A 323 -8.91 -2.78 -9.65
N PRO A 324 -7.67 -2.25 -9.72
CA PRO A 324 -6.44 -3.02 -9.65
C PRO A 324 -6.15 -3.43 -8.19
N ARG A 325 -5.75 -4.70 -8.01
CA ARG A 325 -5.61 -5.33 -6.70
C ARG A 325 -4.52 -6.40 -6.68
N THR A 326 -3.97 -6.69 -5.51
CA THR A 326 -3.04 -7.82 -5.36
C THR A 326 -3.75 -9.16 -5.66
N PRO A 327 -3.04 -10.14 -6.27
CA PRO A 327 -3.61 -11.43 -6.70
C PRO A 327 -4.27 -12.27 -5.62
N TYR A 328 -3.82 -12.14 -4.37
CA TYR A 328 -4.16 -13.08 -3.29
C TYR A 328 -5.01 -12.43 -2.20
N ASN A 329 -4.57 -11.27 -1.70
CA ASN A 329 -5.20 -10.60 -0.56
C ASN A 329 -6.09 -9.42 -0.98
N ARG A 330 -6.18 -9.13 -2.28
CA ARG A 330 -7.00 -8.04 -2.85
C ARG A 330 -6.69 -6.66 -2.28
N VAL A 331 -5.47 -6.48 -1.81
CA VAL A 331 -4.97 -5.19 -1.31
C VAL A 331 -5.02 -4.19 -2.47
N PRO A 332 -5.56 -2.98 -2.27
CA PRO A 332 -5.70 -1.97 -3.30
C PRO A 332 -4.33 -1.50 -3.82
N LEU A 333 -4.26 -1.27 -5.13
CA LEU A 333 -3.08 -0.73 -5.80
C LEU A 333 -3.31 0.77 -6.09
N ALA A 334 -2.90 1.61 -5.15
CA ALA A 334 -3.08 3.06 -5.18
C ALA A 334 -1.96 3.80 -5.93
N ASP A 335 -2.22 5.07 -6.22
CA ASP A 335 -1.31 6.04 -6.82
C ASP A 335 -0.78 5.56 -8.18
N MET A 336 -1.65 4.94 -8.98
CA MET A 336 -1.43 4.60 -10.38
C MET A 336 -1.90 5.73 -11.29
N ALA A 337 -1.34 5.80 -12.49
CA ALA A 337 -1.90 6.59 -13.58
C ALA A 337 -2.38 5.64 -14.69
N MET A 338 -3.63 5.81 -15.12
CA MET A 338 -4.22 4.99 -16.17
C MET A 338 -5.03 5.85 -17.13
N SER A 339 -5.12 5.37 -18.38
CA SER A 339 -5.97 5.97 -19.41
C SER A 339 -6.78 4.90 -20.12
N VAL A 340 -7.91 5.27 -20.71
CA VAL A 340 -8.74 4.40 -21.54
C VAL A 340 -8.92 4.98 -22.94
N THR A 341 -8.79 4.11 -23.94
CA THR A 341 -9.23 4.37 -25.32
C THR A 341 -10.30 3.36 -25.70
N VAL A 342 -11.34 3.82 -26.39
CA VAL A 342 -12.41 2.97 -26.91
C VAL A 342 -12.55 3.17 -28.42
N ASP A 343 -12.43 2.08 -29.17
CA ASP A 343 -12.53 2.04 -30.62
C ASP A 343 -13.74 1.24 -31.09
N ARG A 344 -14.48 1.78 -32.06
CA ARG A 344 -15.52 1.08 -32.81
C ARG A 344 -15.11 0.97 -34.27
N GLU A 345 -14.91 -0.25 -34.74
CA GLU A 345 -14.47 -0.53 -36.10
C GLU A 345 -13.16 0.21 -36.50
N GLY A 346 -12.29 0.50 -35.52
CA GLY A 346 -11.00 1.17 -35.69
C GLY A 346 -11.07 2.70 -35.70
N GLU A 347 -12.19 3.29 -35.27
CA GLU A 347 -12.34 4.73 -35.04
C GLU A 347 -12.75 5.00 -33.58
N PRO A 348 -12.27 6.08 -32.95
CA PRO A 348 -12.54 6.36 -31.55
C PRO A 348 -14.04 6.65 -31.29
N VAL A 349 -14.56 6.15 -30.18
CA VAL A 349 -15.96 6.33 -29.77
C VAL A 349 -16.12 7.64 -29.00
N GLY A 350 -16.67 8.66 -29.67
CA GLY A 350 -16.90 9.96 -29.03
C GLY A 350 -15.59 10.61 -28.61
N ASP A 351 -15.50 11.01 -27.33
CA ASP A 351 -14.28 11.59 -26.73
C ASP A 351 -13.45 10.54 -25.96
N ALA A 352 -13.77 9.24 -26.09
CA ALA A 352 -13.09 8.13 -25.41
C ALA A 352 -11.75 7.75 -26.07
N ASP A 353 -10.86 8.72 -26.26
CA ASP A 353 -9.49 8.51 -26.76
C ASP A 353 -8.48 9.04 -25.75
N GLY A 354 -7.82 8.13 -25.02
CA GLY A 354 -6.85 8.46 -23.98
C GLY A 354 -7.45 9.22 -22.80
N VAL A 355 -8.69 8.90 -22.41
CA VAL A 355 -9.36 9.51 -21.26
C VAL A 355 -8.68 9.02 -19.98
N ALA A 356 -8.19 9.95 -19.16
CA ALA A 356 -7.59 9.60 -17.88
C ALA A 356 -8.63 8.98 -16.94
N LEU A 357 -8.26 7.91 -16.24
CA LEU A 357 -9.08 7.31 -15.20
C LEU A 357 -8.74 7.96 -13.85
N GLU A 358 -9.72 8.57 -13.22
CA GLU A 358 -9.56 9.28 -11.96
C GLU A 358 -9.58 8.31 -10.77
N GLN A 359 -8.56 8.36 -9.91
CA GLN A 359 -8.54 7.62 -8.65
C GLN A 359 -9.66 8.14 -7.73
N THR A 360 -10.54 7.24 -7.31
CA THR A 360 -11.71 7.54 -6.47
C THR A 360 -11.78 6.55 -5.32
N ILE A 361 -12.10 7.04 -4.12
CA ILE A 361 -12.49 6.20 -2.98
C ILE A 361 -14.00 6.26 -2.83
N ASP A 362 -14.64 5.10 -2.85
CA ASP A 362 -16.08 4.98 -2.73
C ASP A 362 -16.50 4.15 -1.51
N SER A 363 -17.59 4.52 -0.86
CA SER A 363 -18.10 3.80 0.32
C SER A 363 -18.58 2.37 0.05
N GLU A 364 -18.78 1.98 -1.20
CA GLU A 364 -19.29 0.65 -1.60
C GLU A 364 -18.27 -0.12 -2.47
N TYR A 365 -17.55 0.59 -3.34
CA TYR A 365 -16.61 0.00 -4.29
C TYR A 365 -15.15 0.19 -3.92
N ASP A 366 -14.88 0.91 -2.82
CA ASP A 366 -13.56 1.22 -2.28
C ASP A 366 -12.68 1.92 -3.34
N LEU A 367 -11.36 1.78 -3.26
CA LEU A 367 -10.43 2.33 -4.24
C LEU A 367 -10.68 1.73 -5.63
N HIS A 368 -10.93 2.62 -6.58
CA HIS A 368 -10.99 2.31 -7.99
C HIS A 368 -10.54 3.52 -8.82
N TYR A 369 -10.40 3.28 -10.11
CA TYR A 369 -10.11 4.31 -11.10
C TYR A 369 -11.21 4.29 -12.13
N GLY A 370 -11.75 5.45 -12.47
CA GLY A 370 -12.85 5.47 -13.42
C GLY A 370 -13.03 6.75 -14.18
N ALA A 371 -13.90 6.66 -15.18
CA ALA A 371 -14.28 7.77 -16.03
C ALA A 371 -15.67 7.55 -16.60
N SER A 372 -16.42 8.63 -16.75
CA SER A 372 -17.64 8.65 -17.55
C SER A 372 -17.28 8.49 -19.04
N LEU A 373 -17.95 7.57 -19.73
CA LEU A 373 -17.76 7.27 -21.14
C LEU A 373 -19.07 7.37 -21.91
N PRO A 374 -19.02 7.74 -23.20
CA PRO A 374 -20.19 7.63 -24.08
C PRO A 374 -20.77 6.22 -24.07
N ALA A 375 -22.05 6.08 -24.45
CA ALA A 375 -22.69 4.77 -24.53
C ALA A 375 -21.94 3.81 -25.48
N LEU A 376 -21.38 2.75 -24.89
CA LEU A 376 -20.64 1.71 -25.58
C LEU A 376 -21.60 0.65 -26.13
N GLN A 377 -21.17 -0.03 -27.19
CA GLN A 377 -21.93 -1.06 -27.88
C GLN A 377 -21.17 -2.39 -27.84
N PRO A 378 -21.89 -3.53 -27.87
CA PRO A 378 -21.25 -4.83 -28.04
C PRO A 378 -20.31 -4.84 -29.24
N GLY A 379 -19.09 -5.34 -29.03
CA GLY A 379 -18.03 -5.37 -30.04
C GLY A 379 -17.11 -4.13 -30.08
N ASP A 380 -17.37 -3.08 -29.28
CA ASP A 380 -16.42 -2.00 -29.09
C ASP A 380 -15.16 -2.53 -28.37
N SER A 381 -13.99 -2.09 -28.83
CA SER A 381 -12.69 -2.44 -28.24
C SER A 381 -12.34 -1.43 -27.16
N VAL A 382 -12.04 -1.88 -25.94
CA VAL A 382 -11.67 -1.04 -24.80
C VAL A 382 -10.24 -1.36 -24.40
N THR A 383 -9.35 -0.39 -24.48
CA THR A 383 -7.94 -0.53 -24.08
C THR A 383 -7.69 0.30 -22.83
N VAL A 384 -7.37 -0.35 -21.72
CA VAL A 384 -6.89 0.31 -20.49
C VAL A 384 -5.37 0.30 -20.51
N THR A 385 -4.77 1.48 -20.55
CA THR A 385 -3.30 1.66 -20.53
C THR A 385 -2.84 2.04 -19.14
N ILE A 386 -1.82 1.34 -18.65
CA ILE A 386 -1.14 1.66 -17.39
C ILE A 386 0.01 2.63 -17.72
N GLU A 387 -0.16 3.90 -17.35
CA GLU A 387 0.83 4.95 -17.59
C GLU A 387 1.93 4.96 -16.52
N SER A 388 1.56 4.65 -15.28
CA SER A 388 2.50 4.41 -14.18
C SER A 388 2.02 3.30 -13.23
N PRO A 389 2.93 2.48 -12.69
CA PRO A 389 2.59 1.46 -11.72
C PRO A 389 2.24 2.08 -10.36
N PRO A 390 1.75 1.30 -9.39
CA PRO A 390 1.44 1.79 -8.05
C PRO A 390 2.67 2.44 -7.42
N GLN A 391 2.57 3.71 -7.04
CA GLN A 391 3.65 4.50 -6.44
C GLN A 391 3.67 4.40 -4.90
N VAL A 392 3.48 3.18 -4.40
CA VAL A 392 3.45 2.87 -2.97
C VAL A 392 4.65 2.02 -2.58
N ALA A 393 5.18 2.25 -1.39
CA ALA A 393 6.27 1.47 -0.85
C ALA A 393 5.84 0.02 -0.59
N ARG A 394 6.81 -0.87 -0.50
CA ARG A 394 6.56 -2.31 -0.46
C ARG A 394 7.37 -2.97 0.64
N HIS A 395 6.79 -3.99 1.23
CA HIS A 395 7.49 -4.95 2.09
C HIS A 395 7.95 -6.16 1.29
N GLN A 396 8.78 -7.02 1.90
CA GLN A 396 9.28 -8.24 1.27
C GLN A 396 8.11 -9.12 0.82
N GLY A 397 8.23 -9.73 -0.36
CA GLY A 397 7.16 -10.49 -1.00
C GLY A 397 6.37 -9.67 -2.02
N TYR A 398 6.55 -8.35 -2.05
CA TYR A 398 5.95 -7.43 -3.03
C TYR A 398 6.98 -6.58 -3.78
N GLU A 399 8.22 -6.49 -3.32
CA GLU A 399 9.20 -5.50 -3.79
C GLU A 399 9.47 -5.56 -5.30
N THR A 400 9.36 -6.75 -5.91
CA THR A 400 9.53 -6.98 -7.35
C THR A 400 8.22 -7.10 -8.15
N ALA A 401 7.06 -7.03 -7.49
CA ALA A 401 5.75 -7.16 -8.15
C ALA A 401 5.32 -5.85 -8.85
N PHE A 402 4.32 -5.87 -9.74
CA PHE A 402 3.66 -4.64 -10.24
C PHE A 402 4.58 -3.52 -10.78
N LEU A 403 5.73 -3.85 -11.39
CA LEU A 403 6.65 -2.86 -11.99
C LEU A 403 6.29 -2.64 -13.46
N GLU A 404 6.43 -3.69 -14.25
CA GLU A 404 6.04 -3.72 -15.65
C GLU A 404 4.58 -4.16 -15.79
N MET A 405 3.72 -3.23 -16.18
CA MET A 405 2.27 -3.43 -16.28
C MET A 405 1.78 -3.13 -17.69
N PRO A 406 1.64 -4.13 -18.59
CA PRO A 406 1.16 -3.91 -19.96
C PRO A 406 -0.32 -3.48 -19.98
N SER A 407 -0.72 -2.79 -21.05
CA SER A 407 -2.13 -2.45 -21.30
C SER A 407 -3.00 -3.69 -21.38
N LEU A 408 -4.26 -3.54 -20.98
CA LEU A 408 -5.31 -4.55 -21.06
C LEU A 408 -6.26 -4.20 -22.20
N GLU A 409 -6.59 -5.19 -23.03
CA GLU A 409 -7.51 -5.04 -24.16
C GLU A 409 -8.74 -5.91 -23.94
N PHE A 410 -9.91 -5.28 -24.02
CA PHE A 410 -11.20 -5.93 -23.83
C PHE A 410 -12.13 -5.68 -25.01
N THR A 411 -13.19 -6.48 -25.10
CA THR A 411 -14.29 -6.25 -26.02
C THR A 411 -15.58 -6.19 -25.23
N VAL A 412 -16.41 -5.17 -25.47
CA VAL A 412 -17.71 -5.07 -24.81
C VAL A 412 -18.56 -6.30 -25.19
N PRO A 413 -19.03 -7.10 -24.22
CA PRO A 413 -19.73 -8.35 -24.49
C PRO A 413 -21.12 -8.11 -25.08
N GLU A 414 -21.68 -9.14 -25.73
CA GLU A 414 -23.10 -9.16 -26.08
C GLU A 414 -23.94 -9.36 -24.79
N GLU A 415 -25.16 -8.83 -24.73
CA GLU A 415 -26.06 -8.97 -23.55
C GLU A 415 -26.33 -10.44 -23.13
N SER A 416 -26.01 -11.42 -23.99
CA SER A 416 -26.15 -12.85 -23.69
C SER A 416 -24.93 -13.51 -23.05
N ASP A 417 -23.80 -12.81 -22.98
CA ASP A 417 -22.51 -13.32 -22.50
C ASP A 417 -22.08 -12.68 -21.15
N ALA A 418 -22.91 -11.78 -20.60
CA ALA A 418 -22.71 -11.05 -19.35
C ALA A 418 -23.30 -11.77 -18.12
#